data_AF-X1SHM6-F1
#
_entry.id   AF-X1SHM6-F1
#
_cell.length_a   1.000
_cell.length_b   1.000
_cell.length_c   1.000
_cell.angle_alpha   90.00
_cell.angle_beta   90.00
_cell.angle_gamma   90.00
#
_symmetry.space_group_name_H-M   'P 1'
#
loop_
_entity.id
_entity.type
_entity.pdbx_description
1 polymer ?
#
loop_
_entity_poly.entity_id
_entity_poly.type
_entity_poly.pdbx_seq_one_letter_code
_entity_poly.pdbx_strand_id
1 'polypeptide(L)'
;MVGAGTVLTVDQVKRAVAAGARFIVAPGFNEKVVDYCLQNNIPVTPGINTPSEIERALEKGLEILKFFPAEASGGLKTIKALGGPYTTVKFYPTGGINPGNLT
;
A
#
# COMPACT_ATOMS: atom_id res chain seq x y z
N MET A 1 0.43 -15.14 10.08
CA MET A 1 1.53 -14.33 9.51
C MET A 1 1.51 -12.97 10.19
N VAL A 2 2.65 -12.43 10.64
CA VAL A 2 2.74 -11.14 11.35
C VAL A 2 3.38 -10.11 10.41
N GLY A 3 2.87 -8.88 10.38
CA GLY A 3 3.44 -7.79 9.58
C GLY A 3 3.61 -6.51 10.40
N ALA A 4 4.38 -5.57 9.86
CA ALA A 4 4.55 -4.25 10.46
C ALA A 4 3.85 -3.18 9.62
N GLY A 5 3.01 -2.37 10.27
CA GLY A 5 2.29 -1.27 9.66
C GLY A 5 2.92 0.09 9.93
N THR A 6 2.59 1.07 9.09
CA THR A 6 3.05 2.46 9.20
C THR A 6 4.58 2.58 9.13
N VAL A 7 5.20 1.80 8.25
CA VAL A 7 6.63 1.86 8.01
C VAL A 7 6.96 2.99 7.03
N LEU A 8 7.85 3.88 7.45
CA LEU A 8 8.23 5.12 6.77
C LEU A 8 9.70 5.13 6.35
N THR A 9 10.54 4.27 6.92
CA THR A 9 11.99 4.25 6.65
C THR A 9 12.54 2.83 6.53
N VAL A 10 13.67 2.68 5.83
CA VAL A 10 14.37 1.40 5.71
C VAL A 10 14.82 0.87 7.09
N ASP A 11 15.22 1.74 8.01
CA ASP A 11 15.60 1.29 9.35
C ASP A 11 14.42 0.75 10.15
N GLN A 12 13.20 1.26 9.92
CA GLN A 12 11.99 0.67 10.46
C GLN A 12 11.71 -0.70 9.84
N VAL A 13 11.93 -0.90 8.53
CA VAL A 13 11.85 -2.24 7.90
C VAL A 13 12.80 -3.21 8.59
N LYS A 14 14.08 -2.84 8.73
CA LYS A 14 15.10 -3.68 9.37
C LYS A 14 14.70 -4.10 10.79
N ARG A 15 14.27 -3.13 11.61
CA ARG A 15 13.82 -3.41 12.99
C ARG A 15 12.58 -4.31 13.01
N ALA A 16 11.61 -4.05 12.14
CA ALA A 16 10.40 -4.85 12.06
C ALA A 16 10.69 -6.31 11.67
N VAL A 17 11.52 -6.53 10.65
CA VAL A 17 11.92 -7.87 10.20
C VAL A 17 12.72 -8.59 11.28
N ALA A 18 13.67 -7.90 11.94
CA ALA A 18 14.41 -8.45 13.08
C ALA A 18 13.49 -8.84 14.25
N ALA A 19 12.39 -8.11 14.45
CA ALA A 19 11.34 -8.43 15.42
C ALA A 19 10.35 -9.51 14.95
N GLY A 20 10.55 -10.09 13.76
CA GLY A 20 9.76 -11.20 13.24
C GLY A 20 8.67 -10.83 12.22
N ALA A 21 8.57 -9.57 11.78
CA ALA A 21 7.65 -9.19 10.71
C ALA A 21 7.97 -9.95 9.41
N ARG A 22 6.92 -10.41 8.73
CA ARG A 22 6.97 -11.17 7.47
C ARG A 22 6.50 -10.37 6.27
N PHE A 23 5.91 -9.19 6.49
CA PHE A 23 5.54 -8.24 5.44
C PHE A 23 5.49 -6.81 6.01
N ILE A 24 5.58 -5.83 5.11
CA ILE A 24 5.64 -4.41 5.43
C ILE A 24 4.45 -3.68 4.81
N VAL A 25 3.81 -2.79 5.58
CA VAL A 25 2.78 -1.89 5.07
C VAL A 25 3.20 -0.44 5.34
N ALA A 26 3.24 0.37 4.29
CA ALA A 26 3.53 1.80 4.38
C ALA A 26 2.24 2.62 4.20
N PRO A 27 2.17 3.85 4.75
CA PRO A 27 1.02 4.73 4.52
C PRO A 27 1.05 5.42 3.14
N GLY A 28 2.22 5.52 2.51
CA GLY A 28 2.40 6.09 1.17
C GLY A 28 3.43 5.31 0.34
N PHE A 29 3.65 5.74 -0.91
CA PHE A 29 4.62 5.11 -1.82
C PHE A 29 6.02 5.67 -1.58
N ASN A 30 6.72 5.13 -0.58
CA ASN A 30 8.12 5.46 -0.32
C ASN A 30 9.04 4.54 -1.12
N GLU A 31 9.62 5.04 -2.20
CA GLU A 31 10.53 4.30 -3.09
C GLU A 31 11.65 3.60 -2.33
N LYS A 32 12.30 4.27 -1.37
CA LYS A 32 13.41 3.69 -0.60
C LYS A 32 12.97 2.47 0.20
N VAL A 33 11.77 2.49 0.77
CA VAL A 33 11.19 1.36 1.51
C VAL A 33 10.79 0.25 0.56
N VAL A 34 10.11 0.59 -0.54
CA VAL A 34 9.66 -0.37 -1.55
C VAL A 34 10.84 -1.10 -2.16
N ASP A 35 11.84 -0.37 -2.66
CA ASP A 35 13.02 -0.94 -3.29
C ASP A 35 13.81 -1.83 -2.33
N TYR A 36 13.99 -1.40 -1.09
CA TYR A 36 14.67 -2.21 -0.07
C TYR A 36 13.91 -3.51 0.20
N CYS A 37 12.59 -3.45 0.34
CA CYS A 37 11.77 -4.64 0.56
C CYS A 37 11.87 -5.62 -0.61
N LEU A 38 11.74 -5.12 -1.85
CA LEU A 38 11.82 -5.95 -3.06
C LEU A 38 13.19 -6.62 -3.22
N GLN A 39 14.27 -5.85 -3.03
CA GLN A 39 15.64 -6.37 -3.12
C GLN A 39 15.94 -7.47 -2.08
N ASN A 40 15.24 -7.46 -0.94
CA ASN A 40 15.42 -8.41 0.15
C ASN A 40 14.32 -9.49 0.20
N ASN A 41 13.50 -9.61 -0.85
CA ASN A 41 12.37 -10.55 -0.91
C ASN A 41 11.38 -10.42 0.28
N ILE A 42 11.19 -9.19 0.75
CA ILE A 42 10.23 -8.86 1.81
C ILE A 42 8.95 -8.38 1.14
N PRO A 43 7.80 -9.06 1.32
CA PRO A 43 6.52 -8.59 0.82
C PRO A 43 6.20 -7.18 1.34
N VAL A 44 5.80 -6.28 0.44
CA VAL A 44 5.48 -4.89 0.77
C VAL A 44 4.18 -4.45 0.12
N THR A 45 3.34 -3.75 0.88
CA THR A 45 2.11 -3.12 0.39
C THR A 45 2.21 -1.62 0.67
N PRO A 46 2.65 -0.81 -0.31
CA PRO A 46 2.72 0.63 -0.15
C PRO A 46 1.32 1.26 -0.15
N GLY A 47 1.20 2.41 0.50
CA GLY A 47 0.01 3.25 0.41
C GLY A 47 0.03 4.09 -0.86
N ILE A 48 -1.12 4.30 -1.47
CA ILE A 48 -1.33 5.14 -2.64
C ILE A 48 -2.66 5.89 -2.52
N ASN A 49 -2.82 6.97 -3.26
CA ASN A 49 -4.13 7.55 -3.54
C ASN A 49 -4.23 8.24 -4.92
N THR A 50 -3.22 8.10 -5.78
CA THR A 50 -3.20 8.71 -7.13
C THR A 50 -2.84 7.71 -8.25
N PRO A 51 -3.24 7.98 -9.52
CA PRO A 51 -2.80 7.25 -10.70
C PRO A 51 -1.28 7.08 -10.81
N SER A 52 -0.52 8.16 -10.62
CA SER A 52 0.94 8.13 -10.75
C SER A 52 1.63 7.23 -9.73
N GLU A 53 1.09 7.10 -8.52
CA GLU A 53 1.62 6.16 -7.53
C GLU A 53 1.25 4.71 -7.85
N ILE A 54 0.07 4.47 -8.46
CA ILE A 54 -0.32 3.14 -8.95
C ILE A 54 0.66 2.70 -10.03
N GLU A 55 0.94 3.57 -11.00
CA GLU A 55 1.87 3.27 -12.11
C GLU A 55 3.29 2.98 -11.58
N ARG A 56 3.80 3.79 -10.64
CA ARG A 56 5.09 3.51 -9.98
C ARG A 56 5.10 2.17 -9.24
N ALA A 57 3.97 1.75 -8.67
CA ALA A 57 3.87 0.45 -8.03
C ALA A 57 3.85 -0.70 -9.05
N LEU A 58 3.11 -0.53 -10.15
CA LEU A 58 3.06 -1.48 -11.26
C LEU A 58 4.42 -1.66 -11.94
N GLU A 59 5.20 -0.59 -12.13
CA GLU A 59 6.59 -0.66 -12.61
C GLU A 59 7.48 -1.53 -11.72
N LYS A 60 7.13 -1.66 -10.44
CA LYS A 60 7.82 -2.50 -9.45
C LYS A 60 7.20 -3.89 -9.29
N GLY A 61 6.20 -4.23 -10.12
CA GLY A 61 5.48 -5.51 -10.06
C GLY A 61 4.52 -5.64 -8.87
N LEU A 62 4.12 -4.52 -8.25
CA LEU A 62 3.21 -4.51 -7.11
C LEU A 62 1.77 -4.28 -7.56
N GLU A 63 0.93 -5.30 -7.42
CA GLU A 63 -0.50 -5.22 -7.79
C GLU A 63 -1.43 -5.09 -6.58
N ILE A 64 -0.93 -5.36 -5.36
CA ILE A 64 -1.71 -5.20 -4.13
C ILE A 64 -1.28 -3.89 -3.47
N LEU A 65 -2.18 -2.90 -3.51
CA LEU A 65 -1.89 -1.54 -3.06
C LEU A 65 -2.85 -1.12 -1.94
N LYS A 66 -2.33 -0.45 -0.91
CA LYS A 66 -3.17 0.11 0.14
C LYS A 66 -3.70 1.46 -0.34
N PHE A 67 -5.02 1.64 -0.41
CA PHE A 67 -5.60 2.96 -0.69
C PHE A 67 -5.75 3.73 0.64
N PHE A 68 -4.99 4.80 0.84
CA PHE A 68 -4.92 5.51 2.13
C PHE A 68 -4.54 6.99 1.95
N PRO A 69 -5.12 7.93 2.74
CA PRO A 69 -6.28 7.75 3.62
C PRO A 69 -7.57 7.66 2.80
N ALA A 70 -8.31 6.56 2.91
CA ALA A 70 -9.33 6.20 1.93
C ALA A 70 -10.49 7.19 1.86
N GLU A 71 -11.16 7.48 2.97
CA GLU A 71 -12.31 8.40 3.00
C GLU A 71 -11.92 9.81 2.53
N ALA A 72 -10.84 10.37 3.08
CA ALA A 72 -10.33 11.69 2.71
C ALA A 72 -9.87 11.77 1.24
N SER A 73 -9.54 10.63 0.61
CA SER A 73 -9.17 10.55 -0.81
C SER A 73 -10.39 10.22 -1.72
N GLY A 74 -11.62 10.38 -1.23
CA GLY A 74 -12.85 10.16 -1.98
C GLY A 74 -13.43 8.73 -1.91
N GLY A 75 -12.86 7.88 -1.05
CA GLY A 75 -13.43 6.60 -0.65
C GLY A 75 -13.64 5.60 -1.80
N LEU A 76 -14.70 4.80 -1.69
CA LEU A 76 -15.02 3.75 -2.66
C LEU A 76 -15.29 4.29 -4.07
N LYS A 77 -15.79 5.53 -4.20
CA LYS A 77 -16.01 6.16 -5.51
C LYS A 77 -14.69 6.34 -6.25
N THR A 78 -13.65 6.86 -5.58
CA THR A 78 -12.31 7.02 -6.18
C THR A 78 -11.71 5.66 -6.51
N ILE A 79 -11.83 4.68 -5.61
CA ILE A 79 -11.30 3.32 -5.85
C ILE A 79 -11.96 2.68 -7.08
N LYS A 80 -13.28 2.80 -7.24
CA LYS A 80 -14.00 2.31 -8.44
C LYS A 80 -13.52 3.01 -9.71
N ALA A 81 -13.32 4.33 -9.66
CA ALA A 81 -12.81 5.10 -10.80
C ALA A 81 -11.37 4.71 -11.19
N LEU A 82 -10.49 4.50 -10.22
CA LEU A 82 -9.12 4.02 -10.45
C LEU A 82 -9.09 2.56 -10.93
N GLY A 83 -9.96 1.70 -10.41
CA GLY A 83 -10.03 0.29 -10.82
C GLY A 83 -10.47 0.07 -12.28
N GLY A 84 -11.08 1.07 -12.92
CA GLY A 84 -11.45 1.02 -14.34
C GLY A 84 -10.25 0.79 -15.27
N PRO A 85 -9.26 1.71 -15.31
CA PRO A 85 -8.05 1.53 -16.10
C PRO A 85 -7.04 0.52 -15.51
N TYR A 86 -6.98 0.37 -14.17
CA TYR A 86 -5.98 -0.47 -13.50
C TYR A 86 -6.53 -1.84 -13.10
N THR A 87 -6.93 -2.65 -14.09
CA THR A 87 -7.72 -3.89 -13.90
C THR A 87 -7.00 -5.02 -13.14
N THR A 88 -5.67 -5.02 -13.10
CA THR A 88 -4.88 -6.00 -12.33
C THR A 88 -4.69 -5.59 -10.87
N VAL A 89 -4.93 -4.32 -10.53
CA VAL A 89 -4.66 -3.78 -9.20
C VAL A 89 -5.77 -4.15 -8.22
N LYS A 90 -5.36 -4.66 -7.05
CA LYS A 90 -6.22 -4.93 -5.90
C LYS A 90 -5.98 -3.87 -4.84
N PHE A 91 -7.01 -3.08 -4.57
CA PHE A 91 -6.95 -2.05 -3.53
C PHE A 91 -7.35 -2.61 -2.16
N TYR A 92 -6.55 -2.29 -1.15
CA TYR A 92 -6.85 -2.50 0.27
C TYR A 92 -7.14 -1.13 0.92
N PRO A 93 -8.41 -0.70 1.01
CA PRO A 93 -8.74 0.64 1.50
C PRO A 93 -8.70 0.74 3.02
N THR A 94 -8.05 1.78 3.55
CA THR A 94 -7.97 2.03 5.00
C THR A 94 -8.02 3.52 5.32
N GLY A 95 -8.53 3.86 6.49
CA GLY A 95 -8.75 5.25 6.93
C GLY A 95 -10.16 5.71 6.59
N GLY A 96 -11.06 5.65 7.57
CA GLY A 96 -12.43 6.18 7.46
C GLY A 96 -13.47 5.26 6.81
N ILE A 97 -13.09 4.09 6.28
CA ILE A 97 -14.06 3.12 5.74
C ILE A 97 -14.72 2.32 6.87
N ASN A 98 -16.05 2.26 6.87
CA ASN A 98 -16.89 1.57 7.84
C ASN A 98 -18.18 1.05 7.17
N PRO A 99 -18.98 0.20 7.82
CA PRO A 99 -20.20 -0.36 7.21
C PRO A 99 -21.19 0.68 6.66
N GLY A 100 -21.22 1.90 7.23
CA GLY A 100 -22.10 2.98 6.79
C GLY A 100 -21.68 3.66 5.49
N ASN A 101 -20.47 3.40 4.98
CA ASN A 101 -19.97 3.97 3.72
C ASN A 101 -19.44 2.91 2.73
N LEU A 102 -20.00 1.69 2.78
CA LEU A 102 -19.68 0.58 1.86
C LEU A 102 -20.39 0.61 0.49
N THR A 103 -21.13 1.66 0.17
CA THR A 103 -21.98 1.77 -1.04
C THR A 103 -21.22 2.23 -2.29
#